data_AF-A0A5C5WMB6-F1
#
_entry.id   AF-A0A5C5WMB6-F1
#
_cell.length_a   1.000
_cell.length_b   1.000
_cell.length_c   1.000
_cell.angle_alpha   90.00
_cell.angle_beta   90.00
_cell.angle_gamma   90.00
#
_symmetry.space_group_name_H-M   'P 1'
#
loop_
_entity.id
_entity.type
_entity.pdbx_description
1 polymer ?
#
loop_
_entity_poly.entity_id
_entity_poly.type
_entity_poly.pdbx_seq_one_letter_code
_entity_poly.pdbx_strand_id
1 'polypeptide(L)'
;MPPRKKSVSPPESRSLSQQLEREQASRAYRKVMSGETPTAQERSALKRYEKEQEEQKRWQYYESIPQKHWRQMSGRQTKVINEQAERYGIPFGGRTISLSNVVRALHEFLAANARRLLEDDDDMLQSVVSSPALERYREERAQLARLDRLERERTLISRGEIRTGLGQIAGILRTAGETLQSQFGTEAVTILNDALDDAEHALEQLCGELEDEDVSATDEGQP
;
A
#
# COMPACT_ATOMS: atom_id res chain seq x y z
N MET A 1 -26.55 -26.90 34.99
CA MET A 1 -25.35 -26.86 35.87
C MET A 1 -24.41 -25.77 35.37
N PRO A 2 -24.14 -24.70 36.14
CA PRO A 2 -23.20 -23.67 35.74
C PRO A 2 -21.75 -24.11 35.96
N PRO A 3 -20.79 -23.70 35.11
CA PRO A 3 -19.39 -24.13 35.21
C PRO A 3 -18.68 -23.46 36.40
N ARG A 4 -17.92 -24.26 37.16
CA ARG A 4 -17.11 -23.85 38.31
C ARG A 4 -16.05 -22.81 37.89
N LYS A 5 -16.13 -21.61 38.47
CA LYS A 5 -15.05 -20.60 38.44
C LYS A 5 -13.79 -21.20 39.09
N LYS A 6 -12.69 -21.27 38.34
CA LYS A 6 -11.35 -21.57 38.90
C LYS A 6 -10.95 -20.40 39.81
N SER A 7 -10.77 -20.67 41.10
CA SER A 7 -10.20 -19.74 42.07
C SER A 7 -8.74 -19.46 41.71
N VAL A 8 -8.43 -18.24 41.30
CA VAL A 8 -7.07 -17.74 41.14
C VAL A 8 -6.51 -17.51 42.55
N SER A 9 -5.42 -18.20 42.91
CA SER A 9 -4.74 -18.05 44.20
C SER A 9 -4.24 -16.60 44.42
N PRO A 10 -4.12 -16.13 45.67
CA PRO A 10 -3.82 -14.73 45.98
C PRO A 10 -2.41 -14.28 45.55
N PRO A 11 -2.21 -12.98 45.24
CA PRO A 11 -0.93 -12.42 44.78
C PRO A 11 0.22 -12.46 45.82
N GLU A 12 -0.08 -12.67 47.09
CA GLU A 12 0.90 -12.60 48.20
C GLU A 12 1.93 -13.73 48.20
N SER A 13 1.55 -14.93 47.76
CA SER A 13 2.45 -16.09 47.74
C SER A 13 3.60 -15.94 46.73
N ARG A 14 3.36 -15.21 45.64
CA ARG A 14 4.39 -14.88 44.63
C ARG A 14 5.40 -13.84 45.15
N SER A 15 4.98 -12.98 46.06
CA SER A 15 5.83 -11.91 46.60
C SER A 15 6.91 -12.47 47.54
N LEU A 16 6.54 -13.41 48.43
CA LEU A 16 7.47 -14.02 49.38
C LEU A 16 8.50 -14.94 48.69
N SER A 17 8.07 -15.71 47.68
CA SER A 17 8.99 -16.56 46.91
C SER A 17 10.02 -15.72 46.13
N GLN A 18 9.58 -14.61 45.53
CA GLN A 18 10.47 -13.68 44.81
C GLN A 18 11.48 -13.00 45.75
N GLN A 19 11.06 -12.67 46.98
CA GLN A 19 11.96 -12.10 47.99
C GLN A 19 13.04 -13.10 48.41
N LEU A 20 12.67 -14.36 48.69
CA LEU A 20 13.62 -15.42 49.04
C LEU A 20 14.59 -15.74 47.89
N GLU A 21 14.10 -15.75 46.64
CA GLU A 21 14.93 -15.94 45.46
C GLU A 21 15.92 -14.80 45.24
N ARG A 22 15.49 -13.54 45.47
CA ARG A 22 16.37 -12.37 45.42
C ARG A 22 17.45 -12.40 46.50
N GLU A 23 17.11 -12.84 47.71
CA GLU A 23 18.08 -13.03 48.79
C GLU A 23 19.10 -14.11 48.44
N GLN A 24 18.66 -15.26 47.93
CA GLN A 24 19.55 -16.34 47.50
C GLN A 24 20.46 -15.91 46.34
N ALA A 25 19.93 -15.18 45.35
CA ALA A 25 20.72 -14.62 44.25
C ALA A 25 21.75 -13.59 44.76
N SER A 26 21.40 -12.75 45.74
CA SER A 26 22.32 -11.78 46.33
C SER A 26 23.47 -12.45 47.10
N ARG A 27 23.20 -13.56 47.80
CA ARG A 27 24.21 -14.37 48.49
C ARG A 27 25.13 -15.07 47.49
N ALA A 28 24.55 -15.64 46.42
CA ALA A 28 25.31 -16.24 45.33
C ALA A 28 26.23 -15.21 44.67
N TYR A 29 25.74 -14.00 44.39
CA TYR A 29 26.53 -12.92 43.80
C TYR A 29 27.69 -12.47 44.70
N ARG A 30 27.45 -12.32 46.02
CA ARG A 30 28.53 -12.00 46.98
C ARG A 30 29.62 -13.07 47.00
N LYS A 31 29.25 -14.35 46.95
CA LYS A 31 30.20 -15.48 46.87
C LYS A 31 31.03 -15.45 45.59
N VAL A 32 30.41 -15.15 44.45
CA VAL A 32 31.14 -14.97 43.17
C VAL A 32 32.14 -13.81 43.29
N MET A 33 31.72 -12.67 43.84
CA MET A 33 32.58 -11.49 44.00
C MET A 33 33.71 -11.70 45.01
N SER A 34 33.55 -12.58 46.00
CA SER A 34 34.60 -12.97 46.94
C SER A 34 35.50 -14.11 46.45
N GLY A 35 35.28 -14.61 45.22
CA GLY A 35 36.06 -15.71 44.63
C GLY A 35 35.68 -17.11 45.12
N GLU A 36 34.59 -17.27 45.87
CA GLU A 36 34.07 -18.56 46.33
C GLU A 36 33.21 -19.23 45.24
N THR A 37 33.22 -20.56 45.19
CA THR A 37 32.38 -21.30 44.23
C THR A 37 30.93 -21.41 44.76
N PRO A 38 29.92 -20.86 44.05
CA PRO A 38 28.54 -20.96 44.50
C PRO A 38 28.02 -22.38 44.34
N THR A 39 27.11 -22.79 45.23
CA THR A 39 26.44 -24.10 45.18
C THR A 39 25.55 -24.24 43.93
N ALA A 40 25.19 -25.46 43.55
CA ALA A 40 24.35 -25.71 42.37
C ALA A 40 22.99 -25.00 42.45
N GLN A 41 22.37 -24.96 43.64
CA GLN A 41 21.12 -24.23 43.88
C GLN A 41 21.32 -22.72 43.72
N GLU A 42 22.39 -22.16 44.28
CA GLU A 42 22.75 -20.73 44.17
C GLU A 42 23.05 -20.31 42.72
N ARG A 43 23.75 -21.14 41.93
CA ARG A 43 23.98 -20.90 40.50
C ARG A 43 22.67 -20.88 39.70
N SER A 44 21.76 -21.81 40.00
CA SER A 44 20.45 -21.87 39.33
C SER A 44 19.57 -20.66 39.68
N ALA A 45 19.61 -20.18 40.92
CA ALA A 45 18.91 -18.99 41.36
C ALA A 45 19.50 -17.72 40.72
N LEU A 46 20.82 -17.60 40.68
CA LEU A 46 21.52 -16.50 40.01
C LEU A 46 21.18 -16.43 38.52
N LYS A 47 21.19 -17.55 37.80
CA LYS A 47 20.82 -17.59 36.37
C LYS A 47 19.36 -17.16 36.13
N ARG A 48 18.43 -17.56 37.00
CA ARG A 48 17.02 -17.14 36.92
C ARG A 48 16.88 -15.64 37.16
N TYR A 49 17.54 -15.13 38.18
CA TYR A 49 17.56 -13.70 38.51
C TYR A 49 18.20 -12.85 37.40
N GLU A 50 19.30 -13.31 36.80
CA GLU A 50 19.91 -12.64 35.64
C GLU A 50 18.95 -12.58 34.45
N LYS A 51 18.25 -13.68 34.14
CA LYS A 51 17.26 -13.73 33.08
C LYS A 51 16.10 -12.76 33.33
N GLU A 52 15.58 -12.71 34.57
CA GLU A 52 14.53 -11.75 34.96
C GLU A 52 15.01 -10.31 34.86
N GLN A 53 16.25 -10.03 35.26
CA GLN A 53 16.83 -8.69 35.16
C GLN A 53 17.07 -8.27 33.70
N GLU A 54 17.51 -9.18 32.85
CA GLU A 54 17.58 -8.93 31.41
C GLU A 54 16.21 -8.63 30.83
N GLU A 55 15.19 -9.41 31.20
CA GLU A 55 13.81 -9.18 30.75
C GLU A 55 13.30 -7.82 31.21
N GLN A 56 13.50 -7.44 32.47
CA GLN A 56 13.15 -6.11 32.97
C GLN A 56 13.88 -5.00 32.21
N LYS A 57 15.18 -5.15 31.94
CA LYS A 57 15.95 -4.19 31.14
C LYS A 57 15.43 -4.09 29.70
N ARG A 58 15.02 -5.21 29.09
CA ARG A 58 14.39 -5.20 27.74
C ARG A 58 13.08 -4.44 27.76
N TRP A 59 12.23 -4.65 28.77
CA TRP A 59 10.98 -3.90 28.94
C TRP A 59 11.23 -2.40 29.12
N GLN A 60 12.20 -2.01 29.94
CA GLN A 60 12.62 -0.61 30.09
C GLN A 60 13.08 -0.01 28.76
N TYR A 61 13.84 -0.77 27.96
CA TYR A 61 14.26 -0.35 26.63
C TYR A 61 13.07 -0.16 25.68
N TYR A 62 12.10 -1.07 25.69
CA TYR A 62 10.89 -0.97 24.89
C TYR A 62 9.99 0.22 25.27
N GLU A 63 10.01 0.62 26.54
CA GLU A 63 9.23 1.76 27.02
C GLU A 63 9.87 3.12 26.69
N SER A 64 11.18 3.14 26.41
CA SER A 64 11.96 4.37 26.29
C SER A 64 12.78 4.47 24.99
N ILE A 65 12.21 4.01 23.87
CA ILE A 65 12.92 3.97 22.58
C ILE A 65 13.15 5.41 22.07
N PRO A 66 14.40 5.83 21.80
CA PRO A 66 14.66 7.14 21.22
C PRO A 66 14.09 7.24 19.80
N GLN A 67 13.58 8.42 19.43
CA GLN A 67 12.99 8.67 18.10
C GLN A 67 13.97 8.35 16.95
N LYS A 68 15.28 8.53 17.16
CA LYS A 68 16.32 8.15 16.20
C LYS A 68 16.27 6.66 15.86
N HIS A 69 16.17 5.79 16.86
CA HIS A 69 16.10 4.34 16.66
C HIS A 69 14.77 3.96 16.02
N TRP A 70 13.67 4.58 16.45
CA TRP A 70 12.36 4.38 15.84
C TRP A 70 12.31 4.73 14.35
N ARG A 71 12.94 5.84 13.96
CA ARG A 71 13.10 6.22 12.55
C ARG A 71 13.86 5.17 11.74
N GLN A 72 14.95 4.65 12.31
CA GLN A 72 15.74 3.61 11.65
C GLN A 72 14.95 2.30 11.51
N MET A 73 14.17 1.92 12.52
CA MET A 73 13.33 0.72 12.48
C MET A 73 12.14 0.86 11.52
N SER A 74 11.51 2.03 11.47
CA SER A 74 10.35 2.28 10.61
C SER A 74 10.70 2.53 9.14
N GLY A 75 11.95 2.93 8.83
CA GLY A 75 12.37 3.28 7.47
C GLY A 75 11.69 4.54 6.91
N ARG A 76 11.09 5.37 7.77
CA ARG A 76 10.35 6.58 7.37
C ARG A 76 11.10 7.87 7.79
N GLN A 77 10.82 8.95 7.07
CA GLN A 77 11.34 10.27 7.39
C GLN A 77 10.63 10.85 8.63
N THR A 78 11.34 11.66 9.44
CA THR A 78 10.79 12.27 10.67
C THR A 78 9.47 13.01 10.43
N LYS A 79 9.38 13.77 9.33
CA LYS A 79 8.19 14.56 9.01
C LYS A 79 6.97 13.66 8.85
N VAL A 80 7.10 12.58 8.08
CA VAL A 80 6.04 11.59 7.85
C VAL A 80 5.62 10.93 9.16
N ILE A 81 6.58 10.58 10.02
CA ILE A 81 6.29 9.97 11.33
C ILE A 81 5.49 10.93 12.21
N ASN A 82 5.87 12.21 12.28
CA ASN A 82 5.14 13.16 13.11
C ASN A 82 3.74 13.42 12.57
N GLU A 83 3.61 13.58 11.24
CA GLU A 83 2.31 13.75 10.58
C GLU A 83 1.39 12.55 10.80
N GLN A 84 1.92 11.32 10.70
CA GLN A 84 1.15 10.11 10.97
C GLN A 84 0.76 9.96 12.44
N ALA A 85 1.65 10.35 13.35
CA ALA A 85 1.36 10.34 14.78
C ALA A 85 0.18 11.28 15.10
N GLU A 86 0.17 12.47 14.52
CA GLU A 86 -0.91 13.44 14.66
C GLU A 86 -2.20 12.97 13.98
N ARG A 87 -2.10 12.48 12.73
CA ARG A 87 -3.27 12.08 11.93
C ARG A 87 -4.00 10.86 12.50
N TYR A 88 -3.25 9.87 13.00
CA TYR A 88 -3.83 8.62 13.51
C TYR A 88 -3.94 8.58 15.03
N GLY A 89 -3.44 9.61 15.74
CA GLY A 89 -3.44 9.66 17.20
C GLY A 89 -2.54 8.61 17.85
N ILE A 90 -1.54 8.09 17.13
CA ILE A 90 -0.66 7.03 17.65
C ILE A 90 0.60 7.67 18.25
N PRO A 91 0.98 7.34 19.50
CA PRO A 91 1.99 8.06 20.26
C PRO A 91 3.44 7.67 19.87
N PHE A 92 3.83 7.87 18.61
CA PHE A 92 5.19 7.65 18.10
C PHE A 92 5.87 8.91 17.52
N GLY A 93 5.26 10.09 17.63
CA GLY A 93 5.84 11.36 17.17
C GLY A 93 6.80 12.03 18.19
N GLY A 94 6.84 11.54 19.42
CA GLY A 94 7.65 12.13 20.50
C GLY A 94 9.14 11.83 20.40
N ARG A 95 9.95 12.56 21.20
CA ARG A 95 11.41 12.34 21.33
C ARG A 95 11.76 10.95 21.86
N THR A 96 10.92 10.44 22.76
CA THR A 96 11.02 9.11 23.35
C THR A 96 9.68 8.42 23.15
N ILE A 97 9.71 7.18 22.67
CA ILE A 97 8.54 6.43 22.22
C ILE A 97 8.44 5.17 23.05
N SER A 98 7.26 4.95 23.62
CA SER A 98 6.93 3.71 24.34
C SER A 98 6.25 2.74 23.40
N LEU A 99 6.89 1.59 23.14
CA LEU A 99 6.38 0.57 22.24
C LEU A 99 5.04 0.01 22.73
N SER A 100 4.87 -0.18 24.04
CA SER A 100 3.62 -0.70 24.61
C SER A 100 2.44 0.24 24.34
N ASN A 101 2.66 1.56 24.48
CA ASN A 101 1.66 2.57 24.17
C ASN A 101 1.32 2.63 22.68
N VAL A 102 2.33 2.53 21.81
CA VAL A 102 2.13 2.49 20.36
C VAL A 102 1.34 1.26 19.94
N VAL A 103 1.70 0.08 20.45
CA VAL A 103 1.02 -1.18 20.13
C VAL A 103 -0.43 -1.15 20.63
N ARG A 104 -0.67 -0.65 21.84
CA ARG A 104 -2.04 -0.48 22.36
C ARG A 104 -2.86 0.47 21.48
N ALA A 105 -2.33 1.64 21.16
CA ALA A 105 -3.01 2.62 20.31
C ALA A 105 -3.24 2.06 18.89
N LEU A 106 -2.32 1.27 18.35
CA LEU A 106 -2.50 0.60 17.07
C LEU A 106 -3.64 -0.43 17.13
N HIS A 107 -3.70 -1.26 18.17
CA HIS A 107 -4.81 -2.20 18.33
C HIS A 107 -6.16 -1.50 18.51
N GLU A 108 -6.19 -0.40 19.25
CA GLU A 108 -7.39 0.43 19.40
C GLU A 108 -7.80 1.07 18.07
N PHE A 109 -6.84 1.59 17.31
CA PHE A 109 -7.05 2.11 15.95
C PHE A 109 -7.60 1.04 15.02
N LEU A 110 -7.00 -0.15 15.00
CA LEU A 110 -7.46 -1.27 14.16
C LEU A 110 -8.85 -1.74 14.58
N ALA A 111 -9.15 -1.82 15.88
CA ALA A 111 -10.48 -2.19 16.37
C ALA A 111 -11.54 -1.14 15.99
N ALA A 112 -11.21 0.14 16.12
CA ALA A 112 -12.11 1.24 15.77
C ALA A 112 -12.38 1.31 14.26
N ASN A 113 -11.40 0.95 13.44
CA ASN A 113 -11.49 0.99 11.97
C ASN A 113 -11.70 -0.38 11.34
N ALA A 114 -11.92 -1.43 12.13
CA ALA A 114 -11.98 -2.81 11.64
C ALA A 114 -13.02 -2.99 10.53
N ARG A 115 -14.20 -2.34 10.65
CA ARG A 115 -15.24 -2.41 9.62
C ARG A 115 -14.78 -1.75 8.31
N ARG A 116 -14.23 -0.54 8.37
CA ARG A 116 -13.71 0.18 7.20
C ARG A 116 -12.51 -0.50 6.54
N LEU A 117 -11.72 -1.25 7.31
CA LEU A 117 -10.58 -2.00 6.79
C LEU A 117 -10.98 -3.37 6.23
N LEU A 118 -12.17 -3.87 6.59
CA LEU A 118 -12.76 -5.12 6.08
C LEU A 118 -13.74 -4.88 4.93
N GLU A 119 -14.25 -3.65 4.80
CA GLU A 119 -14.89 -3.14 3.59
C GLU A 119 -13.82 -3.12 2.48
N ASP A 120 -13.64 -4.26 1.80
CA ASP A 120 -12.99 -4.32 0.50
C ASP A 120 -13.64 -3.28 -0.43
N ASP A 121 -12.90 -2.80 -1.44
CA ASP A 121 -13.40 -1.90 -2.49
C ASP A 121 -14.73 -2.38 -3.14
N ASP A 122 -15.08 -3.67 -2.97
CA ASP A 122 -16.35 -4.28 -3.37
C ASP A 122 -17.58 -3.82 -2.55
N ASP A 123 -17.45 -3.48 -1.26
CA ASP A 123 -18.62 -3.09 -0.45
C ASP A 123 -19.02 -1.62 -0.67
N MET A 124 -18.09 -0.75 -1.08
CA MET A 124 -18.44 0.58 -1.60
C MET A 124 -19.26 0.50 -2.90
N LEU A 125 -19.05 -0.55 -3.71
CA LEU A 125 -19.84 -0.82 -4.91
C LEU A 125 -21.23 -1.39 -4.57
N GLN A 126 -21.35 -2.13 -3.45
CA GLN A 126 -22.60 -2.76 -3.01
C GLN A 126 -23.41 -1.93 -2.00
N SER A 127 -22.85 -0.88 -1.39
CA SER A 127 -23.59 -0.07 -0.42
C SER A 127 -24.78 0.65 -1.07
N VAL A 128 -25.95 0.50 -0.45
CA VAL A 128 -27.25 1.09 -0.85
C VAL A 128 -27.31 2.59 -0.55
N VAL A 129 -26.28 3.16 0.07
CA VAL A 129 -26.24 4.60 0.40
C VAL A 129 -25.77 5.38 -0.83
N SER A 130 -26.73 5.79 -1.64
CA SER A 130 -26.58 6.65 -2.82
C SER A 130 -26.19 8.08 -2.41
N SER A 131 -24.88 8.32 -2.27
CA SER A 131 -24.35 9.69 -2.29
C SER A 131 -24.16 10.13 -3.75
N PRO A 132 -24.58 11.34 -4.16
CA PRO A 132 -24.40 11.83 -5.54
C PRO A 132 -22.95 11.79 -6.04
N ALA A 133 -21.96 11.83 -5.14
CA ALA A 133 -20.55 11.67 -5.49
C ALA A 133 -20.16 10.22 -5.78
N LEU A 134 -20.80 9.25 -5.11
CA LEU A 134 -20.59 7.82 -5.33
C LEU A 134 -21.24 7.34 -6.63
N GLU A 135 -22.37 7.93 -7.02
CA GLU A 135 -23.03 7.64 -8.30
C GLU A 135 -22.16 8.07 -9.49
N ARG A 136 -21.64 9.31 -9.49
CA ARG A 136 -20.70 9.76 -10.54
C ARG A 136 -19.46 8.88 -10.62
N TYR A 137 -18.91 8.49 -9.48
CA TYR A 137 -17.76 7.60 -9.45
C TYR A 137 -18.07 6.21 -10.02
N ARG A 138 -19.27 5.67 -9.75
CA ARG A 138 -19.75 4.40 -10.34
C ARG A 138 -19.95 4.52 -11.85
N GLU A 139 -20.51 5.64 -12.31
CA GLU A 139 -20.71 5.92 -13.74
C GLU A 139 -19.38 6.05 -14.49
N GLU A 140 -18.44 6.84 -13.99
CA GLU A 140 -17.11 7.00 -14.59
C GLU A 140 -16.36 5.66 -14.64
N ARG A 141 -16.45 4.85 -13.58
CA ARG A 141 -15.81 3.54 -13.54
C ARG A 141 -16.48 2.53 -14.47
N ALA A 142 -17.80 2.59 -14.62
CA ALA A 142 -18.55 1.77 -15.57
C ALA A 142 -18.20 2.13 -17.02
N GLN A 143 -17.99 3.42 -17.31
CA GLN A 143 -17.53 3.88 -18.62
C GLN A 143 -16.11 3.37 -18.93
N LEU A 144 -15.19 3.46 -17.98
CA LEU A 144 -13.83 2.90 -18.14
C LEU A 144 -13.87 1.38 -18.39
N ALA A 145 -14.67 0.64 -17.62
CA ALA A 145 -14.82 -0.80 -17.80
C ALA A 145 -15.43 -1.15 -19.19
N ARG A 146 -16.31 -0.29 -19.72
CA ARG A 146 -16.86 -0.44 -21.07
C ARG A 146 -15.80 -0.22 -22.15
N LEU A 147 -14.95 0.81 -22.00
CA LEU A 147 -13.85 1.07 -22.93
C LEU A 147 -12.83 -0.07 -22.93
N ASP A 148 -12.44 -0.57 -21.75
CA ASP A 148 -11.54 -1.71 -21.62
C ASP A 148 -12.10 -2.98 -22.27
N ARG A 149 -13.42 -3.20 -22.16
CA ARG A 149 -14.09 -4.33 -22.82
C ARG A 149 -14.04 -4.18 -24.34
N LEU A 150 -14.34 -3.00 -24.87
CA LEU A 150 -14.32 -2.72 -26.31
C LEU A 150 -12.91 -2.78 -26.91
N GLU A 151 -11.88 -2.43 -26.14
CA GLU A 151 -10.48 -2.64 -26.50
C GLU A 151 -10.15 -4.13 -26.61
N ARG A 152 -10.56 -4.95 -25.62
CA ARG A 152 -10.34 -6.41 -25.65
C ARG A 152 -11.11 -7.11 -26.76
N GLU A 153 -12.31 -6.62 -27.07
CA GLU A 153 -13.14 -7.08 -28.19
C GLU A 153 -12.58 -6.59 -29.55
N ARG A 154 -11.47 -5.84 -29.56
CA ARG A 154 -10.79 -5.28 -30.75
C ARG A 154 -11.69 -4.36 -31.58
N THR A 155 -12.73 -3.82 -30.98
CA THR A 155 -13.62 -2.85 -31.63
C THR A 155 -13.00 -1.45 -31.60
N LEU A 156 -12.14 -1.19 -30.61
CA LEU A 156 -11.39 0.06 -30.49
C LEU A 156 -9.89 -0.20 -30.62
N ILE A 157 -9.20 0.65 -31.40
CA ILE A 157 -7.74 0.65 -31.53
C ILE A 157 -7.20 1.83 -30.74
N SER A 158 -6.12 1.62 -29.98
CA SER A 158 -5.52 2.72 -29.23
C SER A 158 -4.93 3.77 -30.18
N ARG A 159 -5.12 5.06 -29.86
CA ARG A 159 -4.56 6.18 -30.66
C ARG A 159 -3.04 6.09 -30.79
N GLY A 160 -2.36 5.56 -29.77
CA GLY A 160 -0.91 5.38 -29.77
C GLY A 160 -0.44 4.34 -30.80
N GLU A 161 -1.16 3.22 -30.91
CA GLU A 161 -0.86 2.19 -31.90
C GLU A 161 -1.11 2.67 -33.33
N ILE A 162 -2.23 3.38 -33.57
CA ILE A 162 -2.51 4.01 -34.87
C ILE A 162 -1.38 4.97 -35.25
N ARG A 163 -0.98 5.86 -34.34
CA ARG A 163 0.10 6.82 -34.60
C ARG A 163 1.42 6.13 -34.92
N THR A 164 1.73 5.03 -34.22
CA THR A 164 2.95 4.25 -34.47
C THR A 164 2.90 3.57 -35.83
N GLY A 165 1.77 2.94 -36.17
CA GLY A 165 1.56 2.29 -37.48
C GLY A 165 1.62 3.28 -38.64
N LEU A 166 0.94 4.42 -38.52
CA LEU A 166 1.00 5.49 -39.53
C LEU A 166 2.42 6.04 -39.71
N GLY A 167 3.20 6.16 -38.63
CA GLY A 167 4.60 6.55 -38.72
C GLY A 167 5.47 5.57 -39.52
N GLN A 168 5.23 4.26 -39.36
CA GLN A 168 5.92 3.23 -40.13
C GLN A 168 5.53 3.27 -41.60
N ILE A 169 4.23 3.42 -41.89
CA ILE A 169 3.70 3.54 -43.26
C ILE A 169 4.29 4.77 -43.95
N ALA A 170 4.32 5.93 -43.28
CA ALA A 170 4.91 7.15 -43.80
C ALA A 170 6.40 6.97 -44.15
N GLY A 171 7.15 6.22 -43.34
CA GLY A 171 8.54 5.88 -43.63
C GLY A 171 8.69 5.06 -44.92
N ILE A 172 7.87 4.02 -45.08
CA ILE A 172 7.86 3.17 -46.28
C ILE A 172 7.52 4.00 -47.54
N LEU A 173 6.48 4.82 -47.46
CA LEU A 173 6.03 5.68 -48.56
C LEU A 173 7.11 6.69 -48.97
N ARG A 174 7.78 7.30 -47.98
CA ARG A 174 8.88 8.22 -48.25
C ARG A 174 10.02 7.55 -49.01
N THR A 175 10.46 6.37 -48.56
CA THR A 175 11.52 5.61 -49.25
C THR A 175 11.10 5.21 -50.67
N ALA A 176 9.83 4.84 -50.87
CA ALA A 176 9.29 4.56 -52.19
C ALA A 176 9.29 5.81 -53.09
N GLY A 177 8.91 6.98 -52.58
CA GLY A 177 8.95 8.25 -53.29
C GLY A 177 10.37 8.66 -53.69
N GLU A 178 11.34 8.54 -52.78
CA GLU A 178 12.76 8.79 -53.08
C GLU A 178 13.28 7.85 -54.18
N THR A 179 12.88 6.58 -54.15
CA THR A 179 13.22 5.58 -55.17
C THR A 179 12.61 5.95 -56.53
N LEU A 180 11.32 6.28 -56.57
CA LEU A 180 10.63 6.71 -57.78
C LEU A 180 11.27 7.96 -58.38
N GLN A 181 11.62 8.94 -57.55
CA GLN A 181 12.31 10.15 -58.01
C GLN A 181 13.62 9.83 -58.69
N SER A 182 14.42 8.96 -58.07
CA SER A 182 15.75 8.62 -58.57
C SER A 182 15.71 7.85 -59.90
N GLN A 183 14.70 7.00 -60.10
CA GLN A 183 14.60 6.10 -61.26
C GLN A 183 13.81 6.72 -62.41
N PHE A 184 12.75 7.47 -62.12
CA PHE A 184 11.77 7.94 -63.10
C PHE A 184 11.62 9.46 -63.14
N GLY A 185 12.35 10.19 -62.29
CA GLY A 185 12.33 11.66 -62.25
C GLY A 185 11.16 12.23 -61.46
N THR A 186 11.02 13.55 -61.51
CA THR A 186 10.08 14.31 -60.67
C THR A 186 8.61 13.99 -60.96
N GLU A 187 8.25 13.74 -62.22
CA GLU A 187 6.85 13.46 -62.61
C GLU A 187 6.27 12.23 -61.89
N ALA A 188 7.07 11.18 -61.70
CA ALA A 188 6.64 9.98 -61.00
C ALA A 188 6.33 10.21 -59.52
N VAL A 189 7.06 11.15 -58.88
CA VAL A 189 6.81 11.52 -57.48
C VAL A 189 5.56 12.39 -57.36
N THR A 190 5.32 13.28 -58.32
CA THR A 190 4.10 14.09 -58.33
C THR A 190 2.86 13.20 -58.35
N ILE A 191 2.84 12.16 -59.20
CA ILE A 191 1.74 11.19 -59.24
C ILE A 191 1.54 10.48 -57.89
N LEU A 192 2.63 10.13 -57.21
CA LEU A 192 2.54 9.52 -55.87
C LEU A 192 1.95 10.51 -54.85
N ASN A 193 2.38 11.77 -54.86
CA ASN A 193 1.87 12.78 -53.93
C ASN A 193 0.39 13.07 -54.17
N ASP A 194 -0.03 13.23 -55.43
CA ASP A 194 -1.44 13.44 -55.78
C ASP A 194 -2.31 12.27 -55.27
N ALA A 195 -1.81 11.03 -55.39
CA ALA A 195 -2.51 9.85 -54.85
C ALA A 195 -2.54 9.78 -53.32
N LEU A 196 -1.55 10.37 -52.63
CA LEU A 196 -1.55 10.47 -51.16
C LEU A 196 -2.54 11.53 -50.69
N ASP A 197 -2.65 12.65 -51.40
CA ASP A 197 -3.64 13.70 -51.12
C ASP A 197 -5.07 13.16 -51.32
N ASP A 198 -5.30 12.41 -52.40
CA ASP A 198 -6.58 11.71 -52.64
C ASP A 198 -6.91 10.71 -51.51
N ALA A 199 -5.89 9.99 -51.01
CA ALA A 199 -6.06 9.05 -49.91
C ALA A 199 -6.35 9.76 -48.58
N GLU A 200 -5.74 10.93 -48.33
CA GLU A 200 -6.03 11.78 -47.17
C GLU A 200 -7.49 12.22 -47.18
N HIS A 201 -7.98 12.74 -48.31
CA HIS A 201 -9.38 13.14 -48.44
C HIS A 201 -10.37 11.98 -48.26
N ALA A 202 -10.04 10.79 -48.78
CA ALA A 202 -10.86 9.60 -48.56
C ALA A 202 -10.90 9.18 -47.08
N LEU A 203 -9.77 9.30 -46.37
CA LEU A 203 -9.70 9.01 -44.94
C LEU A 203 -10.47 10.05 -44.12
N GLU A 204 -10.38 11.34 -44.47
CA GLU A 204 -11.14 12.40 -43.82
C GLU A 204 -12.66 12.19 -43.96
N GLN A 205 -13.13 11.79 -45.14
CA GLN A 205 -14.55 11.46 -45.36
C GLN A 205 -14.98 10.26 -44.51
N LEU A 206 -14.21 9.17 -44.53
CA LEU A 206 -14.53 7.96 -43.78
C LEU A 206 -14.50 8.19 -42.26
N CYS A 207 -13.57 9.00 -41.75
CA CYS A 207 -13.46 9.27 -40.32
C CYS A 207 -14.44 10.37 -39.86
N GLY A 208 -14.73 11.35 -40.72
CA GLY A 208 -15.65 12.45 -40.43
C GLY A 208 -17.11 12.02 -40.42
N GLU A 209 -17.53 11.12 -41.32
CA GLU A 209 -18.90 10.57 -41.33
C GLU A 209 -19.22 9.76 -40.06
N LEU A 210 -18.20 9.20 -39.39
CA LEU A 210 -18.37 8.46 -38.13
C LEU A 210 -18.60 9.37 -36.91
N GLU A 211 -18.23 10.65 -36.97
CA GLU A 211 -18.45 11.60 -35.87
C GLU A 211 -19.93 12.06 -35.78
N ASP A 212 -20.66 12.04 -36.90
CA ASP A 212 -22.06 12.50 -36.96
C ASP A 212 -23.08 11.43 -36.52
N GLU A 213 -22.79 10.13 -36.68
CA GLU A 213 -23.71 9.06 -36.27
C GLU A 213 -23.75 8.87 -34.74
N ASP A 214 -22.60 8.98 -34.04
CA ASP A 214 -22.49 8.73 -32.59
C ASP A 214 -23.11 9.84 -31.71
N VAL A 215 -23.25 11.07 -32.22
CA VAL A 215 -23.89 12.18 -31.48
C VAL A 215 -25.42 12.02 -31.45
N SER A 216 -26.00 11.36 -32.47
CA SER A 216 -27.46 11.20 -32.58
C SER A 216 -28.07 10.14 -31.64
N ALA A 217 -27.25 9.22 -31.11
CA ALA A 217 -27.71 8.12 -30.26
C ALA A 217 -27.84 8.46 -28.76
N THR A 218 -27.55 9.71 -28.36
CA THR A 218 -27.60 10.14 -26.95
C THR A 218 -28.78 11.05 -26.57
N ASP A 219 -29.69 11.35 -27.51
CA ASP A 219 -30.84 12.27 -27.27
C ASP A 219 -32.22 11.59 -27.23
N GLU A 220 -32.30 10.31 -26.84
CA GLU A 220 -33.59 9.67 -26.49
C GLU A 220 -33.56 9.14 -25.05
N GLY A 221 -33.94 9.99 -24.09
CA GLY A 221 -34.07 9.52 -22.70
C GLY A 221 -34.29 10.54 -21.60
N GLN A 222 -35.17 11.54 -21.78
CA GLN A 222 -35.75 12.28 -20.65
C GLN A 222 -37.28 12.33 -20.73
N PRO A 223 -37.99 11.63 -19.84
CA PRO A 223 -39.24 12.11 -19.25
C PRO A 223 -38.98 12.95 -17.99
#